data_AF-A0A077R2M6-F1
#
_entry.id   AF-A0A077R2M6-F1
#
_cell.length_a   1.000
_cell.length_b   1.000
_cell.length_c   1.000
_cell.angle_alpha   90.00
_cell.angle_beta   90.00
_cell.angle_gamma   90.00
#
_symmetry.space_group_name_H-M   'P 1'
#
loop_
_entity.id
_entity.type
_entity.pdbx_description
1 polymer ?
#
loop_
_entity_poly.entity_id
_entity_poly.type
_entity_poly.pdbx_seq_one_letter_code
_entity_poly.pdbx_strand_id
1 'polypeptide(L)'
;MSDVIREYLSLPSSVRVSSPNQVQQWLDALLSGGLNLLGSVTDSIRTKLSVALLNDIAAASGTRDGDYLLNARSSVGWNSATRFSALKLLKELSRLPGGSAPLGDPEALRVLLQQVDFPKQRVRRSSIATSKLSASTPSTPTPSTPTPSNGAPSTLSVSTYSLVSIAKTLRRAVSKRASHQSDRCTKDRDVPSSESSSDEYDVSGDPDWLITDMALRCLNNALYLNQDARLPFSSQDIGGGHVAVALLSRPYDTPADILFLAARLLFFSTLFESPFNKIAVTTLNAVNIEAACVDALVKASLEKGSNPNAASSVLVASGVKGSEGSNGRVVDPITGVYEATEEEKAMDEINTMTEEEKEAEAEKLFVLFDRLNKTGVVQVRHPMATAKDEGRFEEVDENVDKEERERIEKEDEEVESQVEREMAAYKKRKEESSIRAQKFMSQPSLHNHKSST
;
A
#
# COMPACT_ATOMS: atom_id res chain seq x y z
N MET A 1 20.98 31.17 -4.39
CA MET A 1 20.09 29.97 -4.36
C MET A 1 18.61 30.31 -4.59
N SER A 2 18.08 31.45 -4.12
CA SER A 2 16.82 32.00 -4.68
C SER A 2 16.94 32.23 -6.20
N ASP A 3 18.15 32.43 -6.71
CA ASP A 3 18.46 32.59 -8.13
C ASP A 3 18.19 31.32 -8.93
N VAL A 4 18.36 30.13 -8.35
CA VAL A 4 18.11 28.85 -9.03
C VAL A 4 16.63 28.70 -9.36
N ILE A 5 15.74 29.06 -8.41
CA ILE A 5 14.29 29.05 -8.64
C ILE A 5 13.93 30.06 -9.72
N ARG A 6 14.53 31.26 -9.69
CA ARG A 6 14.28 32.30 -10.71
C ARG A 6 14.77 31.86 -12.08
N GLU A 7 15.95 31.27 -12.18
CA GLU A 7 16.52 30.76 -13.43
C GLU A 7 15.63 29.64 -14.00
N TYR A 8 15.25 28.68 -13.17
CA TYR A 8 14.33 27.60 -13.55
C TYR A 8 12.99 28.14 -14.07
N LEU A 9 12.39 29.09 -13.35
CA LEU A 9 11.10 29.68 -13.72
C LEU A 9 11.20 30.66 -14.90
N SER A 10 12.38 31.18 -15.22
CA SER A 10 12.58 32.11 -16.33
C SER A 10 12.46 31.44 -17.70
N LEU A 11 12.71 30.13 -17.76
CA LEU A 11 12.64 29.36 -19.00
C LEU A 11 11.24 28.78 -19.24
N PRO A 12 10.82 28.61 -20.50
CA PRO A 12 9.59 27.89 -20.80
C PRO A 12 9.77 26.38 -20.61
N SER A 13 8.66 25.67 -20.39
CA SER A 13 8.65 24.21 -20.17
C SER A 13 9.33 23.42 -21.29
N SER A 14 9.11 23.81 -22.56
CA SER A 14 9.72 23.16 -23.72
C SER A 14 11.25 23.14 -23.66
N VAL A 15 11.87 24.23 -23.21
CA VAL A 15 13.34 24.35 -23.09
C VAL A 15 13.86 23.50 -21.95
N ARG A 16 13.15 23.46 -20.81
CA ARG A 16 13.53 22.62 -19.67
C ARG A 16 13.43 21.13 -20.02
N VAL A 17 12.37 20.73 -20.71
CA VAL A 17 12.19 19.34 -21.14
C VAL A 17 13.27 18.92 -22.14
N SER A 18 13.71 19.82 -23.03
CA SER A 18 14.79 19.52 -23.99
C SER A 18 16.20 19.48 -23.38
N SER A 19 16.39 19.97 -22.16
CA SER A 19 17.70 20.11 -21.50
C SER A 19 17.78 19.33 -20.18
N PRO A 20 17.65 17.98 -20.20
CA PRO A 20 17.52 17.16 -18.98
C PRO A 20 18.71 17.29 -18.02
N ASN A 21 19.94 17.43 -18.55
CA ASN A 21 21.14 17.59 -17.71
C ASN A 21 21.14 18.90 -16.91
N GLN A 22 20.67 20.00 -17.52
CA GLN A 22 20.58 21.29 -16.86
C GLN A 22 19.47 21.26 -15.80
N VAL A 23 18.33 20.64 -16.13
CA VAL A 23 17.25 20.42 -15.17
C VAL A 23 17.72 19.60 -13.98
N GLN A 24 18.46 18.52 -14.21
CA GLN A 24 19.03 17.70 -13.13
C GLN A 24 19.88 18.56 -12.17
N GLN A 25 20.76 19.40 -12.70
CA GLN A 25 21.60 20.29 -11.87
C GLN A 25 20.77 21.26 -11.02
N TRP A 26 19.72 21.85 -11.58
CA TRP A 26 18.81 22.70 -10.81
C TRP A 26 18.06 21.90 -9.73
N LEU A 27 17.54 20.73 -10.06
CA LEU A 27 16.83 19.87 -9.11
C LEU A 27 17.75 19.46 -7.95
N ASP A 28 18.98 19.06 -8.24
CA ASP A 28 19.95 18.66 -7.22
C ASP A 28 20.30 19.84 -6.31
N ALA A 29 20.53 21.04 -6.88
CA ALA A 29 20.80 22.25 -6.11
C ALA A 29 19.61 22.64 -5.19
N LEU A 30 18.37 22.49 -5.67
CA LEU A 30 17.17 22.77 -4.89
C LEU A 30 16.97 21.74 -3.77
N LEU A 31 17.21 20.46 -4.06
CA LEU A 31 17.12 19.38 -3.08
C LEU A 31 18.20 19.48 -1.99
N SER A 32 19.43 19.89 -2.34
CA SER A 32 20.49 20.16 -1.35
C SER A 32 20.15 21.30 -0.40
N GLY A 33 19.37 22.28 -0.84
CA GLY A 33 18.88 23.38 0.00
C GLY A 33 17.79 22.98 1.00
N GLY A 34 17.11 21.86 0.76
CA GLY A 34 16.07 21.30 1.64
C GLY A 34 14.85 22.20 1.87
N LEU A 35 14.06 21.87 2.90
CA LEU A 35 12.82 22.59 3.23
C LEU A 35 13.05 24.04 3.65
N ASN A 36 14.19 24.37 4.25
CA ASN A 36 14.51 25.73 4.68
C ASN A 36 14.58 26.69 3.48
N LEU A 37 15.18 26.25 2.36
CA LEU A 37 15.25 27.04 1.13
C LEU A 37 13.85 27.28 0.55
N LEU A 38 13.04 26.23 0.43
CA LEU A 38 11.70 26.32 -0.14
C LEU A 38 10.74 27.11 0.78
N GLY A 39 10.90 26.98 2.09
CA GLY A 39 10.14 27.71 3.10
C GLY A 39 10.44 29.21 3.12
N SER A 40 11.69 29.61 2.83
CA SER A 40 12.10 31.02 2.79
C SER A 40 11.47 31.84 1.66
N VAL A 41 10.93 31.14 0.65
CA VAL A 41 10.37 31.72 -0.56
C VAL A 41 8.87 31.97 -0.38
N THR A 42 8.30 33.01 -1.00
CA THR A 42 6.86 33.31 -0.87
C THR A 42 5.97 32.18 -1.43
N ASP A 43 4.76 32.03 -0.89
CA ASP A 43 3.74 31.08 -1.33
C ASP A 43 3.50 31.13 -2.85
N SER A 44 3.39 32.32 -3.43
CA SER A 44 3.19 32.50 -4.88
C SER A 44 4.30 31.89 -5.73
N ILE A 45 5.56 31.98 -5.28
CA ILE A 45 6.69 31.39 -6.00
C ILE A 45 6.68 29.86 -5.83
N ARG A 46 6.34 29.34 -4.64
CA ARG A 46 6.16 27.89 -4.44
C ARG A 46 5.05 27.33 -5.32
N THR A 47 3.94 28.04 -5.46
CA THR A 47 2.85 27.68 -6.38
C THR A 47 3.34 27.64 -7.82
N LYS A 48 4.02 28.69 -8.29
CA LYS A 48 4.57 28.75 -9.67
C LYS A 48 5.57 27.62 -9.93
N LEU A 49 6.45 27.33 -8.97
CA LEU A 49 7.42 26.24 -9.06
C LEU A 49 6.73 24.87 -9.14
N SER A 50 5.71 24.64 -8.30
CA SER A 50 4.96 23.39 -8.30
C SER A 50 4.23 23.17 -9.62
N VAL A 51 3.56 24.21 -10.15
CA VAL A 51 2.90 24.18 -11.47
C VAL A 51 3.92 23.94 -12.60
N ALA A 52 5.08 24.61 -12.56
CA ALA A 52 6.13 24.41 -13.57
C ALA A 52 6.67 22.98 -13.56
N LEU A 53 6.96 22.42 -12.38
CA LEU A 53 7.42 21.03 -12.24
C LEU A 53 6.37 20.04 -12.73
N LEU A 54 5.09 20.23 -12.37
CA LEU A 54 4.00 19.37 -12.85
C LEU A 54 3.91 19.38 -14.37
N ASN A 55 3.95 20.57 -15.00
CA ASN A 55 3.93 20.70 -16.45
C ASN A 55 5.13 20.02 -17.12
N ASP A 56 6.32 20.17 -16.55
CA ASP A 56 7.54 19.58 -17.08
C ASP A 56 7.54 18.06 -16.96
N ILE A 57 7.13 17.51 -15.80
CA ILE A 57 6.93 16.06 -15.60
C ILE A 57 5.91 15.56 -16.63
N ALA A 58 4.80 16.29 -16.80
CA ALA A 58 3.75 15.91 -17.72
C ALA A 58 4.20 15.87 -19.19
N ALA A 59 5.11 16.75 -19.58
CA ALA A 59 5.67 16.81 -20.93
C ALA A 59 6.82 15.82 -21.12
N ALA A 60 7.60 15.53 -20.07
CA ALA A 60 8.79 14.70 -20.15
C ALA A 60 8.54 13.19 -19.90
N SER A 61 7.44 12.81 -19.25
CA SER A 61 7.15 11.41 -18.89
C SER A 61 6.68 10.52 -20.04
N GLY A 62 6.56 11.07 -21.26
CA GLY A 62 6.17 10.34 -22.46
C GLY A 62 4.72 9.85 -22.46
N THR A 63 4.33 9.08 -23.46
CA THR A 63 2.99 8.46 -23.55
C THR A 63 3.04 6.99 -23.13
N ARG A 64 2.04 6.53 -22.37
CA ARG A 64 1.88 5.10 -22.05
C ARG A 64 1.13 4.44 -23.20
N ASP A 65 1.80 3.55 -23.93
CA ASP A 65 1.20 2.86 -25.08
C ASP A 65 0.58 1.52 -24.65
N GLY A 66 -0.64 1.23 -25.15
CA GLY A 66 -1.24 -0.10 -25.01
C GLY A 66 -1.98 -0.37 -23.70
N ASP A 67 -1.62 -1.46 -23.01
CA ASP A 67 -2.18 -1.82 -21.71
C ASP A 67 -1.41 -1.08 -20.61
N TYR A 68 -2.13 -0.26 -19.83
CA TYR A 68 -1.56 0.54 -18.75
C TYR A 68 -0.79 -0.29 -17.74
N LEU A 69 -1.12 -1.56 -17.58
CA LEU A 69 -0.50 -2.47 -16.64
C LEU A 69 0.86 -3.04 -17.13
N LEU A 70 1.28 -2.73 -18.37
CA LEU A 70 2.57 -3.18 -18.92
C LEU A 70 3.73 -2.20 -18.69
N ASN A 71 3.46 -1.01 -18.14
CA ASN A 71 4.46 0.05 -17.87
C ASN A 71 5.26 0.54 -19.09
N ALA A 72 4.90 0.15 -20.30
CA ALA A 72 5.56 0.61 -21.52
C ALA A 72 5.30 2.11 -21.74
N ARG A 73 6.37 2.86 -21.99
CA ARG A 73 6.33 4.29 -22.32
C ARG A 73 7.10 4.57 -23.60
N SER A 74 6.53 5.39 -24.46
CA SER A 74 7.19 5.96 -25.64
C SER A 74 7.49 7.44 -25.42
N SER A 75 8.41 7.98 -26.22
CA SER A 75 8.77 9.42 -26.25
C SER A 75 9.10 10.03 -24.87
N VAL A 76 9.84 9.31 -24.03
CA VAL A 76 10.25 9.79 -22.71
C VAL A 76 11.38 10.80 -22.85
N GLY A 77 11.13 12.05 -22.44
CA GLY A 77 12.10 13.15 -22.50
C GLY A 77 13.04 13.22 -21.29
N TRP A 78 12.58 12.75 -20.12
CA TRP A 78 13.40 12.67 -18.90
C TRP A 78 13.67 11.24 -18.49
N ASN A 79 14.93 10.90 -18.23
CA ASN A 79 15.30 9.62 -17.67
C ASN A 79 14.67 9.40 -16.26
N SER A 80 14.74 8.17 -15.73
CA SER A 80 14.18 7.85 -14.41
C SER A 80 14.77 8.70 -13.28
N ALA A 81 16.06 9.01 -13.30
CA ALA A 81 16.71 9.79 -12.25
C ALA A 81 16.16 11.23 -12.17
N THR A 82 16.00 11.89 -13.32
CA THR A 82 15.46 13.25 -13.37
C THR A 82 13.99 13.30 -12.97
N ARG A 83 13.19 12.33 -13.40
CA ARG A 83 11.80 12.20 -12.94
C ARG A 83 11.71 11.99 -11.43
N PHE A 84 12.58 11.13 -10.88
CA PHE A 84 12.66 10.88 -9.45
C PHE A 84 13.04 12.14 -8.65
N SER A 85 14.09 12.87 -9.06
CA SER A 85 14.47 14.13 -8.42
C SER A 85 13.35 15.18 -8.48
N ALA A 86 12.65 15.27 -9.62
CA ALA A 86 11.53 16.20 -9.78
C ALA A 86 10.36 15.85 -8.84
N LEU A 87 9.99 14.57 -8.74
CA LEU A 87 8.96 14.10 -7.81
C LEU A 87 9.38 14.30 -6.35
N LYS A 88 10.65 14.08 -6.01
CA LYS A 88 11.18 14.33 -4.66
C LYS A 88 11.05 15.80 -4.28
N LEU A 89 11.39 16.71 -5.18
CA LEU A 89 11.24 18.15 -4.98
C LEU A 89 9.75 18.53 -4.83
N LEU A 90 8.89 17.99 -5.70
CA LEU A 90 7.45 18.22 -5.64
C LEU A 90 6.84 17.72 -4.32
N LYS A 91 7.31 16.58 -3.81
CA LYS A 91 6.91 16.06 -2.50
C LYS A 91 7.29 17.02 -1.38
N GLU A 92 8.49 17.60 -1.37
CA GLU A 92 8.85 18.60 -0.35
C GLU A 92 8.03 19.88 -0.48
N LEU A 93 7.75 20.33 -1.71
CA LEU A 93 6.85 21.47 -1.96
C LEU A 93 5.42 21.21 -1.48
N SER A 94 4.93 19.97 -1.61
CA SER A 94 3.58 19.58 -1.19
C SER A 94 3.35 19.68 0.32
N ARG A 95 4.41 19.80 1.13
CA ARG A 95 4.33 19.96 2.59
C ARG A 95 4.23 21.41 3.03
N LEU A 96 4.45 22.35 2.11
CA LEU A 96 4.52 23.78 2.40
C LEU A 96 3.27 24.51 1.86
N PRO A 97 2.81 25.58 2.53
CA PRO A 97 1.66 26.35 2.06
C PRO A 97 1.94 26.96 0.67
N GLY A 98 0.93 26.99 -0.20
CA GLY A 98 1.07 27.43 -1.60
C GLY A 98 1.73 26.42 -2.54
N GLY A 99 2.55 25.49 -2.05
CA GLY A 99 3.12 24.39 -2.85
C GLY A 99 2.15 23.22 -3.03
N SER A 100 1.30 22.95 -2.03
CA SER A 100 0.31 21.86 -2.05
C SER A 100 -0.92 22.11 -2.91
N ALA A 101 -1.35 23.36 -3.06
CA ALA A 101 -2.61 23.70 -3.74
C ALA A 101 -2.65 23.24 -5.21
N PRO A 102 -1.61 23.45 -6.05
CA PRO A 102 -1.62 22.97 -7.43
C PRO A 102 -1.72 21.46 -7.60
N LEU A 103 -1.38 20.68 -6.56
CA LEU A 103 -1.45 19.22 -6.64
C LEU A 103 -2.89 18.70 -6.48
N GLY A 104 -3.81 19.52 -5.96
CA GLY A 104 -5.23 19.18 -5.87
C GLY A 104 -5.95 19.25 -7.23
N ASP A 105 -5.35 19.91 -8.22
CA ASP A 105 -5.96 20.09 -9.54
C ASP A 105 -6.13 18.72 -10.26
N PRO A 106 -7.28 18.47 -10.91
CA PRO A 106 -7.53 17.23 -11.64
C PRO A 106 -6.43 16.83 -12.62
N GLU A 107 -5.83 17.81 -13.30
CA GLU A 107 -4.76 17.56 -14.25
C GLU A 107 -3.44 17.18 -13.56
N ALA A 108 -3.12 17.82 -12.43
CA ALA A 108 -1.95 17.46 -11.63
C ALA A 108 -2.06 16.02 -11.11
N LEU A 109 -3.25 15.61 -10.65
CA LEU A 109 -3.52 14.24 -10.22
C LEU A 109 -3.29 13.23 -11.35
N ARG A 110 -3.72 13.53 -12.59
CA ARG A 110 -3.45 12.67 -13.75
C ARG A 110 -1.96 12.55 -14.05
N VAL A 111 -1.23 13.67 -13.99
CA VAL A 111 0.23 13.68 -14.22
C VAL A 111 0.97 12.82 -13.20
N LEU A 112 0.56 12.88 -11.94
CA LEU A 112 1.13 12.05 -10.87
C LEU A 112 0.76 10.58 -11.04
N LEU A 113 -0.51 10.26 -11.34
CA LEU A 113 -0.93 8.88 -11.63
C LEU A 113 -0.21 8.30 -12.85
N GLN A 114 0.14 9.13 -13.83
CA GLN A 114 0.93 8.70 -14.98
C GLN A 114 2.34 8.22 -14.57
N GLN A 115 2.87 8.61 -13.41
CA GLN A 115 4.18 8.15 -12.92
C GLN A 115 4.10 6.81 -12.18
N VAL A 116 2.90 6.32 -11.86
CA VAL A 116 2.72 5.05 -11.13
C VAL A 116 2.94 3.87 -12.07
N ASP A 117 3.85 2.98 -11.70
CA ASP A 117 4.06 1.70 -12.38
C ASP A 117 3.41 0.56 -11.60
N PHE A 118 3.03 -0.49 -12.32
CA PHE A 118 2.31 -1.65 -11.80
C PHE A 118 3.24 -2.87 -11.74
N PRO A 119 2.95 -3.87 -10.88
CA PRO A 119 3.75 -5.08 -10.87
C PRO A 119 3.74 -5.76 -12.27
N LYS A 120 4.71 -6.64 -12.59
CA LYS A 120 4.82 -7.28 -13.93
C LYS A 120 3.68 -8.25 -14.21
N GLN A 121 2.87 -8.06 -15.26
CA GLN A 121 1.82 -9.02 -15.58
C GLN A 121 2.41 -10.34 -16.12
N ARG A 122 2.26 -11.44 -15.37
CA ARG A 122 2.56 -12.78 -15.90
C ARG A 122 1.42 -13.22 -16.81
N VAL A 123 1.46 -12.84 -18.08
CA VAL A 123 0.49 -13.34 -19.07
C VAL A 123 0.80 -14.82 -19.33
N ARG A 124 0.07 -15.72 -18.66
CA ARG A 124 0.12 -17.16 -18.97
C ARG A 124 -0.57 -17.35 -20.32
N ARG A 125 0.18 -17.52 -21.41
CA ARG A 125 -0.41 -17.97 -22.68
C ARG A 125 -1.08 -19.32 -22.40
N SER A 126 -2.41 -19.35 -22.49
CA SER A 126 -3.12 -20.61 -22.71
C SER A 126 -2.61 -21.12 -24.05
N SER A 127 -1.85 -22.22 -24.01
CA SER A 127 -1.56 -22.98 -25.21
C SER A 127 -2.90 -23.48 -25.74
N ILE A 128 -3.44 -22.79 -26.73
CA ILE A 128 -4.48 -23.34 -27.58
C ILE A 128 -3.78 -24.48 -28.33
N ALA A 129 -3.86 -25.68 -27.77
CA ALA A 129 -3.56 -26.89 -28.49
C ALA A 129 -4.59 -26.97 -29.63
N THR A 130 -4.18 -26.58 -30.83
CA THR A 130 -4.91 -26.90 -32.05
C THR A 130 -4.83 -28.40 -32.26
N SER A 131 -5.74 -29.16 -31.66
CA SER A 131 -5.99 -30.53 -32.06
C SER A 131 -6.61 -30.51 -33.46
N LYS A 132 -5.79 -30.82 -34.47
CA LYS A 132 -6.29 -31.18 -35.80
C LYS A 132 -7.22 -32.38 -35.63
N LEU A 133 -8.45 -32.22 -36.08
CA LEU A 133 -9.38 -33.32 -36.30
C LEU A 133 -8.81 -34.27 -37.36
N SER A 134 -8.74 -35.56 -37.03
CA SER A 134 -8.85 -36.65 -38.00
C SER A 134 -9.79 -37.70 -37.42
N ALA A 135 -10.84 -37.99 -38.18
CA ALA A 135 -11.96 -38.83 -37.80
C ALA A 135 -11.64 -40.33 -37.83
N SER A 136 -12.16 -41.09 -36.85
CA SER A 136 -12.67 -42.46 -37.04
C SER A 136 -13.45 -42.96 -35.81
N THR A 137 -14.78 -43.07 -35.97
CA THR A 137 -15.76 -44.08 -35.49
C THR A 137 -15.80 -44.62 -34.03
N PRO A 138 -16.99 -45.06 -33.54
CA PRO A 138 -17.34 -45.07 -32.12
C PRO A 138 -17.34 -46.47 -31.46
N SER A 139 -17.04 -46.53 -30.16
CA SER A 139 -17.47 -47.64 -29.30
C SER A 139 -17.70 -47.18 -27.84
N THR A 140 -18.78 -47.73 -27.28
CA THR A 140 -19.49 -47.53 -26.00
C THR A 140 -18.67 -47.82 -24.71
N PRO A 141 -19.17 -47.46 -23.51
CA PRO A 141 -18.37 -47.15 -22.31
C PRO A 141 -18.31 -48.28 -21.26
N THR A 142 -17.28 -48.26 -20.42
CA THR A 142 -17.28 -48.89 -19.08
C THR A 142 -16.54 -48.01 -18.05
N PRO A 143 -16.93 -48.07 -16.76
CA PRO A 143 -16.46 -47.12 -15.74
C PRO A 143 -15.38 -47.71 -14.82
N SER A 144 -14.42 -46.89 -14.39
CA SER A 144 -13.61 -47.19 -13.20
C SER A 144 -13.19 -45.92 -12.46
N THR A 145 -13.46 -45.96 -11.16
CA THR A 145 -13.30 -44.99 -10.06
C THR A 145 -11.81 -44.74 -9.68
N PRO A 146 -11.52 -43.73 -8.83
CA PRO A 146 -10.23 -43.02 -8.74
C PRO A 146 -9.28 -43.52 -7.64
N THR A 147 -8.02 -43.09 -7.68
CA THR A 147 -7.15 -43.04 -6.49
C THR A 147 -6.19 -41.84 -6.60
N PRO A 148 -5.83 -41.19 -5.48
CA PRO A 148 -5.33 -39.81 -5.47
C PRO A 148 -3.81 -39.75 -5.36
N SER A 149 -3.20 -38.71 -5.94
CA SER A 149 -1.83 -38.34 -5.60
C SER A 149 -1.66 -36.83 -5.49
N ASN A 150 -1.47 -36.43 -4.23
CA ASN A 150 -0.60 -35.36 -3.73
C ASN A 150 -0.82 -33.93 -4.22
N GLY A 151 -1.32 -33.12 -3.28
CA GLY A 151 -1.55 -31.70 -3.40
C GLY A 151 -0.26 -30.89 -3.58
N ALA A 152 -0.31 -30.03 -4.59
CA ALA A 152 0.46 -28.81 -4.67
C ALA A 152 -0.40 -27.65 -4.11
N PRO A 153 0.20 -26.62 -3.50
CA PRO A 153 -0.56 -25.53 -2.88
C PRO A 153 -1.33 -24.77 -3.96
N SER A 154 -2.65 -24.69 -3.78
CA SER A 154 -3.58 -23.93 -4.60
C SER A 154 -3.18 -22.46 -4.58
N THR A 155 -2.56 -22.00 -5.67
CA THR A 155 -2.44 -20.57 -5.93
C THR A 155 -3.84 -20.04 -6.20
N LEU A 156 -4.34 -19.21 -5.29
CA LEU A 156 -5.62 -18.53 -5.43
C LEU A 156 -5.61 -17.73 -6.74
N SER A 157 -6.38 -18.21 -7.71
CA SER A 157 -6.64 -17.55 -8.98
C SER A 157 -7.41 -16.26 -8.70
N VAL A 158 -6.70 -15.14 -8.50
CA VAL A 158 -7.27 -13.81 -8.67
C VAL A 158 -7.89 -13.78 -10.07
N SER A 159 -9.21 -13.66 -10.14
CA SER A 159 -9.97 -13.77 -11.39
C SER A 159 -9.38 -12.81 -12.43
N THR A 160 -8.82 -13.36 -13.51
CA THR A 160 -8.27 -12.62 -14.66
C THR A 160 -9.28 -11.62 -15.24
N TYR A 161 -10.56 -11.83 -14.96
CA TYR A 161 -11.66 -10.93 -15.30
C TYR A 161 -11.58 -9.57 -14.59
N SER A 162 -11.09 -9.51 -13.34
CA SER A 162 -10.94 -8.25 -12.59
C SER A 162 -9.82 -7.38 -13.18
N LEU A 163 -8.65 -7.95 -13.46
CA LEU A 163 -7.52 -7.22 -14.04
C LEU A 163 -7.80 -6.70 -15.45
N VAL A 164 -8.52 -7.45 -16.29
CA VAL A 164 -8.95 -6.98 -17.62
C VAL A 164 -9.94 -5.82 -17.50
N SER A 165 -10.82 -5.84 -16.50
CA SER A 165 -11.78 -4.76 -16.24
C SER A 165 -11.07 -3.51 -15.71
N ILE A 166 -10.06 -3.68 -14.85
CA ILE A 166 -9.15 -2.64 -14.37
C ILE A 166 -8.40 -2.01 -15.55
N ALA A 167 -7.72 -2.82 -16.39
CA ALA A 167 -6.95 -2.34 -17.54
C ALA A 167 -7.80 -1.54 -18.54
N LYS A 168 -9.00 -2.03 -18.86
CA LYS A 168 -9.95 -1.33 -19.74
C LYS A 168 -10.38 0.01 -19.17
N THR A 169 -10.61 0.07 -17.86
CA THR A 169 -11.06 1.30 -17.20
C THR A 169 -9.94 2.32 -17.04
N LEU A 170 -8.73 1.86 -16.69
CA LEU A 170 -7.51 2.69 -16.68
C LEU A 170 -7.22 3.28 -18.06
N ARG A 171 -7.37 2.49 -19.13
CA ARG A 171 -7.21 2.98 -20.51
C ARG A 171 -8.16 4.14 -20.80
N ARG A 172 -9.43 4.04 -20.40
CA ARG A 172 -10.43 5.11 -20.63
C ARG A 172 -10.15 6.37 -19.81
N ALA A 173 -9.70 6.22 -18.56
CA ALA A 173 -9.43 7.34 -17.68
C ALA A 173 -8.21 8.15 -18.15
N VAL A 174 -7.13 7.49 -18.59
CA VAL A 174 -5.87 8.18 -18.87
C VAL A 174 -5.70 8.58 -20.35
N SER A 175 -6.42 7.95 -21.29
CA SER A 175 -6.32 8.31 -22.73
C SER A 175 -7.05 9.61 -23.13
N LYS A 176 -7.87 10.22 -22.26
CA LYS A 176 -8.62 11.45 -22.59
C LYS A 176 -7.72 12.68 -22.83
N ARG A 177 -6.43 12.62 -22.47
CA ARG A 177 -5.46 13.71 -22.69
C ARG A 177 -5.05 13.89 -24.17
N ALA A 178 -5.24 12.90 -25.03
CA ALA A 178 -4.81 12.96 -26.43
C ALA A 178 -5.75 13.76 -27.36
N SER A 179 -6.89 14.28 -26.87
CA SER A 179 -7.88 14.96 -27.72
C SER A 179 -7.71 16.47 -27.89
N HIS A 180 -6.69 17.09 -27.27
CA HIS A 180 -6.45 18.54 -27.38
C HIS A 180 -5.18 18.94 -28.15
N GLN A 181 -4.50 18.01 -28.80
CA GLN A 181 -3.36 18.35 -29.65
C GLN A 181 -3.41 17.58 -30.98
N SER A 182 -3.76 18.33 -32.03
CA SER A 182 -3.74 18.02 -33.47
C SER A 182 -4.93 17.23 -34.06
N ASP A 183 -5.89 18.01 -34.59
CA ASP A 183 -6.51 17.72 -35.88
C ASP A 183 -5.45 17.81 -36.99
N ARG A 184 -5.17 16.71 -37.71
CA ARG A 184 -4.90 16.63 -39.18
C ARG A 184 -4.31 15.26 -39.59
N CYS A 185 -4.93 14.66 -40.62
CA CYS A 185 -4.44 13.60 -41.54
C CYS A 185 -4.11 12.22 -40.95
N THR A 186 -4.43 11.06 -41.55
CA THR A 186 -5.07 10.70 -42.82
C THR A 186 -5.52 9.23 -42.73
N LYS A 187 -6.51 8.91 -43.56
CA LYS A 187 -7.13 7.61 -43.78
C LYS A 187 -6.20 6.61 -44.48
N ASP A 188 -6.53 5.32 -44.30
CA ASP A 188 -6.20 4.13 -45.10
C ASP A 188 -4.78 3.53 -45.00
N ARG A 189 -4.69 2.31 -44.47
CA ARG A 189 -4.13 1.17 -45.23
C ARG A 189 -4.38 -0.18 -44.56
N ASP A 190 -4.89 -1.09 -45.39
CA ASP A 190 -5.13 -2.50 -45.14
C ASP A 190 -3.86 -3.30 -44.83
N VAL A 191 -4.09 -4.39 -44.11
CA VAL A 191 -3.16 -5.47 -43.73
C VAL A 191 -2.61 -6.18 -44.99
N PRO A 192 -1.40 -6.77 -44.91
CA PRO A 192 -1.35 -8.23 -45.03
C PRO A 192 -0.45 -8.89 -43.97
N SER A 193 -0.89 -10.08 -43.56
CA SER A 193 -0.27 -10.97 -42.59
C SER A 193 1.00 -11.65 -43.11
N SER A 194 1.79 -12.13 -42.14
CA SER A 194 2.82 -13.18 -42.17
C SER A 194 4.24 -12.74 -42.53
N GLU A 195 5.13 -12.77 -41.53
CA GLU A 195 6.20 -13.77 -41.47
C GLU A 195 6.90 -13.83 -40.10
N SER A 196 7.46 -15.00 -39.85
CA SER A 196 7.99 -15.55 -38.60
C SER A 196 9.27 -14.87 -38.13
N SER A 197 9.27 -14.28 -36.93
CA SER A 197 10.43 -14.25 -36.04
C SER A 197 9.97 -14.48 -34.61
N SER A 198 10.31 -15.64 -34.08
CA SER A 198 10.11 -16.02 -32.69
C SER A 198 11.16 -15.32 -31.83
N ASP A 199 10.87 -14.09 -31.46
CA ASP A 199 11.57 -13.40 -30.39
C ASP A 199 10.51 -12.96 -29.38
N GLU A 200 10.45 -13.67 -28.25
CA GLU A 200 9.81 -13.17 -27.03
C GLU A 200 10.59 -11.94 -26.57
N TYR A 201 10.28 -10.78 -27.14
CA TYR A 201 10.67 -9.53 -26.53
C TYR A 201 9.80 -9.34 -25.29
N ASP A 202 10.40 -9.47 -24.10
CA ASP A 202 9.85 -8.97 -22.85
C ASP A 202 9.71 -7.45 -22.98
N VAL A 203 8.57 -6.98 -23.47
CA VAL A 203 8.26 -5.54 -23.61
C VAL A 203 7.99 -4.90 -22.24
N SER A 204 8.07 -5.65 -21.12
CA SER A 204 7.85 -5.13 -19.77
C SER A 204 9.17 -4.76 -19.08
N GLY A 205 9.51 -3.48 -19.11
CA GLY A 205 10.52 -2.94 -18.19
C GLY A 205 10.13 -3.25 -16.74
N ASP A 206 11.11 -3.58 -15.90
CA ASP A 206 10.86 -3.71 -14.46
C ASP A 206 10.21 -2.44 -13.91
N PRO A 207 9.19 -2.55 -13.05
CA PRO A 207 8.50 -1.38 -12.50
C PRO A 207 9.49 -0.50 -11.72
N ASP A 208 9.45 0.80 -11.98
CA ASP A 208 10.27 1.77 -11.24
C ASP A 208 9.57 2.09 -9.90
N TRP A 209 9.82 1.23 -8.91
CA TRP A 209 9.19 1.35 -7.60
C TRP A 209 9.62 2.62 -6.84
N LEU A 210 10.79 3.18 -7.15
CA LEU A 210 11.26 4.43 -6.53
C LEU A 210 10.44 5.62 -7.02
N ILE A 211 10.23 5.73 -8.33
CA ILE A 211 9.33 6.73 -8.92
C ILE A 211 7.91 6.53 -8.41
N THR A 212 7.45 5.28 -8.37
CA THR A 212 6.09 4.94 -7.94
C THR A 212 5.86 5.34 -6.48
N ASP A 213 6.76 4.99 -5.56
CA ASP A 213 6.70 5.41 -4.14
C ASP A 213 6.58 6.94 -4.04
N MET A 214 7.47 7.67 -4.72
CA MET A 214 7.50 9.12 -4.62
C MET A 214 6.23 9.77 -5.19
N ALA A 215 5.71 9.26 -6.31
CA ALA A 215 4.47 9.73 -6.91
C ALA A 215 3.26 9.46 -6.00
N LEU A 216 3.19 8.27 -5.40
CA LEU A 216 2.14 7.91 -4.46
C LEU A 216 2.18 8.78 -3.20
N ARG A 217 3.36 9.16 -2.70
CA ARG A 217 3.50 10.12 -1.58
C ARG A 217 2.99 11.51 -1.97
N CYS A 218 3.30 12.00 -3.17
CA CYS A 218 2.75 13.27 -3.68
C CYS A 218 1.23 13.23 -3.74
N LEU A 219 0.65 12.16 -4.30
CA LEU A 219 -0.80 11.96 -4.39
C LEU A 219 -1.46 11.92 -3.01
N ASN A 220 -0.90 11.15 -2.09
CA ASN A 220 -1.44 11.03 -0.73
C ASN A 220 -1.41 12.37 0.02
N ASN A 221 -0.35 13.16 -0.13
CA ASN A 221 -0.29 14.51 0.45
C ASN A 221 -1.33 15.44 -0.20
N ALA A 222 -1.47 15.37 -1.52
CA ALA A 222 -2.43 16.18 -2.26
C ALA A 222 -3.87 15.92 -1.81
N LEU A 223 -4.27 14.66 -1.67
CA LEU A 223 -5.62 14.26 -1.22
C LEU A 223 -5.86 14.48 0.28
N TYR A 224 -4.79 14.41 1.08
CA TYR A 224 -4.87 14.72 2.50
C TYR A 224 -5.17 16.20 2.72
N LEU A 225 -4.42 17.08 2.04
CA LEU A 225 -4.49 18.53 2.21
C LEU A 225 -5.65 19.18 1.44
N ASN A 226 -5.96 18.69 0.24
CA ASN A 226 -7.02 19.24 -0.62
C ASN A 226 -8.23 18.28 -0.62
N GLN A 227 -9.19 18.54 0.26
CA GLN A 227 -10.36 17.66 0.44
C GLN A 227 -11.27 17.63 -0.79
N ASP A 228 -11.37 18.75 -1.49
CA ASP A 228 -12.08 18.97 -2.75
C ASP A 228 -11.53 18.12 -3.90
N ALA A 229 -10.27 17.71 -3.84
CA ALA A 229 -9.64 16.84 -4.84
C ALA A 229 -10.08 15.37 -4.77
N ARG A 230 -10.67 14.92 -3.64
CA ARG A 230 -10.98 13.49 -3.38
C ARG A 230 -12.08 12.93 -4.29
N LEU A 231 -13.16 13.69 -4.49
CA LEU A 231 -14.26 13.29 -5.38
C LEU A 231 -13.80 13.24 -6.86
N PRO A 232 -13.15 14.29 -7.41
CA PRO A 232 -12.56 14.22 -8.75
C PRO A 232 -11.56 13.06 -8.90
N PHE A 233 -10.72 12.80 -7.90
CA PHE A 233 -9.71 11.74 -7.95
C PHE A 233 -10.31 10.35 -8.19
N SER A 234 -11.42 10.04 -7.50
CA SER A 234 -12.13 8.76 -7.63
C SER A 234 -13.05 8.67 -8.84
N SER A 235 -13.30 9.79 -9.54
CA SER A 235 -14.10 9.81 -10.76
C SER A 235 -13.50 8.94 -11.87
N GLN A 236 -14.34 8.52 -12.81
CA GLN A 236 -13.90 7.74 -13.98
C GLN A 236 -12.96 8.54 -14.91
N ASP A 237 -12.94 9.87 -14.82
CA ASP A 237 -12.13 10.74 -15.66
C ASP A 237 -10.67 10.87 -15.18
N ILE A 238 -10.42 10.63 -13.90
CA ILE A 238 -9.06 10.60 -13.34
C ILE A 238 -8.65 9.14 -13.09
N GLY A 239 -9.57 8.33 -12.56
CA GLY A 239 -9.35 6.90 -12.36
C GLY A 239 -8.44 6.56 -11.18
N GLY A 240 -8.25 7.48 -10.22
CA GLY A 240 -7.35 7.28 -9.08
C GLY A 240 -7.70 6.05 -8.23
N GLY A 241 -9.00 5.82 -7.99
CA GLY A 241 -9.47 4.62 -7.30
C GLY A 241 -9.17 3.32 -8.06
N HIS A 242 -9.22 3.34 -9.40
CA HIS A 242 -8.88 2.17 -10.21
C HIS A 242 -7.38 1.85 -10.13
N VAL A 243 -6.54 2.89 -10.11
CA VAL A 243 -5.08 2.73 -9.93
C VAL A 243 -4.78 2.15 -8.56
N ALA A 244 -5.45 2.61 -7.51
CA ALA A 244 -5.28 2.08 -6.15
C ALA A 244 -5.61 0.58 -6.08
N VAL A 245 -6.76 0.15 -6.61
CA VAL A 245 -7.13 -1.27 -6.64
C VAL A 245 -6.17 -2.10 -7.51
N ALA A 246 -5.70 -1.54 -8.63
CA ALA A 246 -4.74 -2.22 -9.51
C ALA A 246 -3.41 -2.53 -8.81
N LEU A 247 -2.89 -1.59 -8.00
CA LEU A 247 -1.68 -1.79 -7.19
C LEU A 247 -1.89 -2.87 -6.12
N LEU A 248 -3.05 -2.88 -5.47
CA LEU A 248 -3.38 -3.86 -4.44
C LEU A 248 -3.65 -5.26 -4.99
N SER A 249 -3.99 -5.39 -6.27
CA SER A 249 -4.42 -6.65 -6.89
C SER A 249 -3.38 -7.78 -6.83
N ARG A 250 -2.10 -7.48 -6.60
CA ARG A 250 -1.02 -8.46 -6.52
C ARG A 250 -0.09 -8.15 -5.35
N PRO A 251 -0.50 -8.49 -4.12
CA PRO A 251 0.27 -8.15 -2.93
C PRO A 251 1.65 -8.81 -2.91
N TYR A 252 1.80 -10.04 -3.38
CA TYR A 252 3.10 -10.74 -3.40
C TYR A 252 4.12 -10.19 -4.41
N ASP A 253 3.68 -9.46 -5.44
CA ASP A 253 4.55 -8.84 -6.45
C ASP A 253 4.76 -7.33 -6.19
N THR A 254 4.14 -6.78 -5.14
CA THR A 254 4.12 -5.34 -4.87
C THR A 254 4.80 -5.05 -3.52
N PRO A 255 5.69 -4.04 -3.45
CA PRO A 255 6.31 -3.64 -2.19
C PRO A 255 5.31 -3.29 -1.09
N ALA A 256 5.67 -3.58 0.17
CA ALA A 256 4.83 -3.25 1.33
C ALA A 256 4.49 -1.76 1.42
N ASP A 257 5.48 -0.89 1.20
CA ASP A 257 5.29 0.56 1.23
C ASP A 257 4.33 1.03 0.13
N ILE A 258 4.41 0.41 -1.04
CA ILE A 258 3.52 0.70 -2.17
C ILE A 258 2.10 0.22 -1.86
N LEU A 259 1.94 -0.97 -1.27
CA LEU A 259 0.64 -1.49 -0.83
C LEU A 259 0.00 -0.55 0.21
N PHE A 260 0.78 -0.09 1.19
CA PHE A 260 0.30 0.86 2.20
C PHE A 260 -0.15 2.19 1.57
N LEU A 261 0.67 2.77 0.69
CA LEU A 261 0.33 4.01 0.00
C LEU A 261 -0.87 3.85 -0.93
N ALA A 262 -1.01 2.70 -1.61
CA ALA A 262 -2.16 2.38 -2.44
C ALA A 262 -3.44 2.19 -1.62
N ALA A 263 -3.37 1.50 -0.49
CA ALA A 263 -4.49 1.36 0.44
C ALA A 263 -4.97 2.73 0.95
N ARG A 264 -4.04 3.65 1.23
CA ARG A 264 -4.37 5.02 1.61
C ARG A 264 -5.06 5.81 0.48
N LEU A 265 -4.65 5.60 -0.78
CA LEU A 265 -5.37 6.17 -1.94
C LEU A 265 -6.78 5.56 -2.10
N LEU A 266 -6.93 4.26 -1.85
CA LEU A 266 -8.23 3.59 -1.90
C LEU A 266 -9.15 4.12 -0.80
N PHE A 267 -8.62 4.33 0.41
CA PHE A 267 -9.32 5.00 1.49
C PHE A 267 -9.84 6.37 1.05
N PHE A 268 -8.98 7.27 0.53
CA PHE A 268 -9.44 8.57 0.04
C PHE A 268 -10.46 8.48 -1.11
N SER A 269 -10.37 7.43 -1.93
CA SER A 269 -11.31 7.20 -3.04
C SER A 269 -12.68 6.70 -2.59
N THR A 270 -12.79 6.20 -1.36
CA THR A 270 -13.99 5.55 -0.82
C THR A 270 -14.65 6.31 0.33
N LEU A 271 -14.02 7.40 0.80
CA LEU A 271 -14.58 8.33 1.78
C LEU A 271 -15.89 8.98 1.29
N PHE A 272 -16.76 9.34 2.24
CA PHE A 272 -17.96 10.17 2.07
C PHE A 272 -18.92 9.72 0.96
N GLU A 273 -19.34 8.45 0.98
CA GLU A 273 -20.32 7.90 0.03
C GLU A 273 -19.92 8.09 -1.44
N SER A 274 -18.62 8.03 -1.73
CA SER A 274 -18.09 8.15 -3.08
C SER A 274 -18.82 7.23 -4.07
N PRO A 275 -19.24 7.73 -5.26
CA PRO A 275 -19.81 6.90 -6.31
C PRO A 275 -18.91 5.72 -6.72
N PHE A 276 -17.61 5.85 -6.44
CA PHE A 276 -16.63 4.79 -6.67
C PHE A 276 -16.86 3.56 -5.77
N ASN A 277 -17.49 3.69 -4.60
CA ASN A 277 -17.71 2.57 -3.65
C ASN A 277 -18.42 1.39 -4.30
N LYS A 278 -19.49 1.67 -5.07
CA LYS A 278 -20.23 0.63 -5.79
C LYS A 278 -19.34 -0.04 -6.84
N ILE A 279 -18.53 0.73 -7.57
CA ILE A 279 -17.62 0.21 -8.59
C ILE A 279 -16.53 -0.65 -7.95
N ALA A 280 -15.91 -0.17 -6.87
CA ALA A 280 -14.87 -0.85 -6.12
C ALA A 280 -15.32 -2.24 -5.67
N VAL A 281 -16.50 -2.33 -5.04
CA VAL A 281 -17.03 -3.60 -4.53
C VAL A 281 -17.52 -4.50 -5.66
N THR A 282 -18.38 -4.00 -6.55
CA THR A 282 -19.10 -4.86 -7.51
C THR A 282 -18.29 -5.21 -8.75
N THR A 283 -17.43 -4.29 -9.22
CA THR A 283 -16.73 -4.44 -10.50
C THR A 283 -15.27 -4.80 -10.28
N LEU A 284 -14.60 -4.16 -9.31
CA LEU A 284 -13.17 -4.35 -9.08
C LEU A 284 -12.87 -5.42 -8.04
N ASN A 285 -13.89 -5.88 -7.31
CA ASN A 285 -13.76 -6.89 -6.27
C ASN A 285 -12.80 -6.47 -5.14
N ALA A 286 -12.83 -5.18 -4.77
CA ALA A 286 -11.89 -4.56 -3.84
C ALA A 286 -11.82 -5.30 -2.49
N VAL A 287 -12.95 -5.74 -1.95
CA VAL A 287 -13.01 -6.46 -0.66
C VAL A 287 -12.16 -7.73 -0.65
N ASN A 288 -12.26 -8.54 -1.71
CA ASN A 288 -11.47 -9.77 -1.83
C ASN A 288 -9.98 -9.47 -2.07
N ILE A 289 -9.67 -8.38 -2.76
CA ILE A 289 -8.29 -7.92 -2.96
C ILE A 289 -7.69 -7.45 -1.63
N GLU A 290 -8.42 -6.66 -0.86
CA GLU A 290 -8.01 -6.19 0.47
C GLU A 290 -7.80 -7.36 1.43
N ALA A 291 -8.70 -8.34 1.45
CA ALA A 291 -8.53 -9.56 2.23
C ALA A 291 -7.22 -10.29 1.86
N ALA A 292 -6.94 -10.45 0.56
CA ALA A 292 -5.69 -11.06 0.10
C ALA A 292 -4.45 -10.24 0.47
N CYS A 293 -4.54 -8.90 0.49
CA CYS A 293 -3.47 -8.03 0.97
C CYS A 293 -3.22 -8.23 2.47
N VAL A 294 -4.27 -8.27 3.29
CA VAL A 294 -4.16 -8.52 4.73
C VAL A 294 -3.55 -9.91 4.98
N ASP A 295 -4.02 -10.95 4.28
CA ASP A 295 -3.46 -12.30 4.39
C ASP A 295 -1.95 -12.34 4.04
N ALA A 296 -1.55 -11.66 2.97
CA ALA A 296 -0.16 -11.56 2.56
C ALA A 296 0.70 -10.85 3.62
N LEU A 297 0.19 -9.75 4.19
CA LEU A 297 0.87 -8.97 5.24
C LEU A 297 0.96 -9.74 6.57
N VAL A 298 -0.11 -10.43 6.97
CA VAL A 298 -0.12 -11.27 8.18
C VAL A 298 0.88 -12.41 8.03
N LYS A 299 0.87 -13.10 6.88
CA LYS A 299 1.85 -14.15 6.59
C LYS A 299 3.29 -13.62 6.64
N ALA A 300 3.53 -12.43 6.06
CA ALA A 300 4.81 -11.74 6.14
C ALA A 300 5.28 -11.49 7.58
N SER A 301 4.38 -11.00 8.42
CA SER A 301 4.68 -10.70 9.81
C SER A 301 4.99 -11.97 10.61
N LEU A 302 4.25 -13.05 10.37
CA LEU A 302 4.48 -14.35 11.03
C LEU A 302 5.80 -14.99 10.61
N GLU A 303 6.16 -14.91 9.33
CA GLU A 303 7.45 -15.40 8.81
C GLU A 303 8.62 -14.61 9.39
N LYS A 304 8.50 -13.28 9.50
CA LYS A 304 9.50 -12.41 10.14
C LYS A 304 9.68 -12.75 11.63
N GLY A 305 8.58 -12.99 12.35
CA GLY A 305 8.61 -13.40 13.75
C GLY A 305 9.26 -14.78 13.96
N SER A 306 9.12 -15.68 12.99
CA SER A 306 9.69 -17.03 13.03
C SER A 306 11.18 -17.06 12.68
N ASN A 307 11.68 -16.09 11.90
CA ASN A 307 13.08 -16.05 11.51
C ASN A 307 13.56 -14.59 11.33
N PRO A 308 14.08 -13.95 12.39
CA PRO A 308 14.50 -12.54 12.34
C PRO A 308 15.67 -12.29 11.36
N ASN A 309 16.40 -13.34 11.00
CA ASN A 309 17.52 -13.30 10.05
C ASN A 309 17.16 -13.81 8.64
N ALA A 310 15.92 -14.26 8.40
CA ALA A 310 15.46 -14.53 7.04
C ALA A 310 15.40 -13.20 6.30
N ALA A 311 16.35 -12.97 5.40
CA ALA A 311 16.45 -11.76 4.60
C ALA A 311 15.08 -11.37 4.03
N SER A 312 14.49 -10.29 4.57
CA SER A 312 13.35 -9.47 4.09
C SER A 312 12.55 -10.03 2.91
N SER A 313 12.05 -11.26 3.01
CA SER A 313 11.59 -11.98 1.81
C SER A 313 10.17 -11.63 1.41
N VAL A 314 9.38 -10.96 2.25
CA VAL A 314 7.93 -11.19 2.08
C VAL A 314 7.21 -10.14 1.23
N LEU A 315 7.78 -8.96 1.02
CA LEU A 315 7.28 -8.00 0.04
C LEU A 315 8.49 -7.31 -0.55
N VAL A 316 8.59 -7.24 -1.88
CA VAL A 316 9.74 -6.65 -2.60
C VAL A 316 10.03 -5.29 -1.97
N ALA A 317 11.12 -5.11 -1.22
CA ALA A 317 11.40 -3.79 -0.65
C ALA A 317 11.58 -2.83 -1.83
N SER A 318 10.73 -1.81 -1.96
CA SER A 318 11.04 -0.68 -2.82
C SER A 318 12.36 -0.15 -2.27
N GLY A 319 13.40 -0.03 -3.10
CA GLY A 319 14.79 0.20 -2.68
C GLY A 319 15.09 1.48 -1.87
N VAL A 320 14.07 2.11 -1.30
CA VAL A 320 14.17 3.15 -0.28
C VAL A 320 14.33 2.47 1.08
N LYS A 321 15.58 2.18 1.49
CA LYS A 321 15.88 2.22 2.93
C LYS A 321 15.41 3.59 3.44
N GLY A 322 14.69 3.61 4.57
CA GLY A 322 14.10 4.81 5.15
C GLY A 322 15.05 6.01 5.04
N SER A 323 14.52 7.14 4.58
CA SER A 323 15.28 8.34 4.21
C SER A 323 16.43 8.60 5.19
N GLU A 324 17.68 8.31 4.81
CA GLU A 324 18.83 8.68 5.62
C GLU A 324 18.87 10.21 5.71
N GLY A 325 18.77 10.76 6.92
CA GLY A 325 19.08 12.17 7.15
C GLY A 325 20.56 12.45 6.84
N SER A 326 20.98 13.72 6.81
CA SER A 326 22.39 14.07 6.52
C SER A 326 23.41 13.48 7.52
N ASN A 327 22.93 12.85 8.61
CA ASN A 327 23.70 12.18 9.65
C ASN A 327 23.63 10.63 9.56
N GLY A 328 23.10 10.04 8.48
CA GLY A 328 23.00 8.58 8.31
C GLY A 328 21.97 7.88 9.21
N ARG A 329 21.12 8.64 9.92
CA ARG A 329 20.03 8.10 10.74
C ARG A 329 18.81 7.79 9.88
N VAL A 330 18.21 6.62 10.09
CA VAL A 330 16.98 6.17 9.42
C VAL A 330 15.81 7.01 9.94
N VAL A 331 15.09 7.67 9.02
CA VAL A 331 13.90 8.46 9.34
C VAL A 331 12.66 7.59 9.15
N ASP A 332 11.80 7.56 10.16
CA ASP A 332 10.48 6.92 10.07
C ASP A 332 9.67 7.59 8.94
N PRO A 333 9.25 6.82 7.92
CA PRO A 333 8.53 7.36 6.77
C PRO A 333 7.13 7.90 7.09
N ILE A 334 6.58 7.59 8.27
CA ILE A 334 5.25 8.01 8.74
C ILE A 334 5.36 9.29 9.58
N THR A 335 6.24 9.31 10.57
CA THR A 335 6.32 10.40 11.56
C THR A 335 7.39 11.44 11.26
N GLY A 336 8.37 11.13 10.40
CA GLY A 336 9.52 11.99 10.14
C GLY A 336 10.50 12.07 11.31
N VAL A 337 10.28 11.28 12.36
CA VAL A 337 11.16 11.17 13.53
C VAL A 337 12.34 10.27 13.16
N TYR A 338 13.54 10.66 13.57
CA TYR A 338 14.71 9.79 13.47
C TYR A 338 14.51 8.60 14.42
N GLU A 339 14.72 7.38 13.94
CA GLU A 339 14.79 6.26 14.87
C GLU A 339 15.92 6.52 15.87
N ALA A 340 15.58 6.48 17.16
CA ALA A 340 16.56 6.61 18.24
C ALA A 340 17.59 5.49 18.12
N THR A 341 18.87 5.83 18.26
CA THR A 341 19.96 4.83 18.18
C THR A 341 19.83 3.82 19.32
N GLU A 342 20.38 2.61 19.16
CA GLU A 342 20.36 1.62 20.24
C GLU A 342 21.08 2.13 21.50
N GLU A 343 22.06 3.00 21.33
CA GLU A 343 22.78 3.71 22.39
C GLU A 343 21.89 4.76 23.09
N GLU A 344 21.08 5.53 22.34
CA GLU A 344 20.12 6.49 22.90
C GLU A 344 18.98 5.78 23.66
N LYS A 345 18.46 4.66 23.13
CA LYS A 345 17.45 3.82 23.80
C LYS A 345 17.97 3.17 25.09
N ALA A 346 19.27 2.87 25.13
CA ALA A 346 19.96 2.32 26.31
C ALA A 346 20.32 3.41 27.34
N MET A 347 20.39 4.68 26.94
CA MET A 347 20.65 5.84 27.81
C MET A 347 19.38 6.49 28.37
N ASP A 348 18.19 6.11 27.92
CA ASP A 348 16.93 6.54 28.53
C ASP A 348 16.80 5.92 29.94
N GLU A 349 17.03 6.73 30.97
CA GLU A 349 16.88 6.37 32.39
C GLU A 349 15.51 5.75 32.69
N ILE A 350 14.47 6.13 31.93
CA ILE A 350 13.10 5.59 32.01
C ILE A 350 13.04 4.07 31.77
N ASN A 351 13.91 3.52 30.92
CA ASN A 351 13.95 2.07 30.68
C ASN A 351 14.70 1.31 31.78
N THR A 352 15.47 2.01 32.61
CA THR A 352 16.18 1.44 33.77
C THR A 352 15.41 1.55 35.08
N MET A 353 14.39 2.42 35.14
CA MET A 353 13.58 2.63 36.33
C MET A 353 12.58 1.49 36.55
N THR A 354 12.43 1.09 37.81
CA THR A 354 11.40 0.14 38.23
C THR A 354 10.01 0.78 38.15
N GLU A 355 8.96 -0.04 38.07
CA GLU A 355 7.58 0.47 37.93
C GLU A 355 7.17 1.40 39.08
N GLU A 356 7.63 1.10 40.30
CA GLU A 356 7.40 1.92 41.49
C GLU A 356 8.08 3.31 41.40
N GLU A 357 9.28 3.38 40.83
CA GLU A 357 9.98 4.64 40.59
C GLU A 357 9.31 5.48 39.51
N LYS A 358 8.77 4.84 38.46
CA LYS A 358 8.00 5.51 37.40
C LYS A 358 6.73 6.14 37.95
N GLU A 359 6.02 5.45 38.84
CA GLU A 359 4.82 5.99 39.48
C GLU A 359 5.16 7.22 40.35
N ALA A 360 6.24 7.16 41.13
CA ALA A 360 6.67 8.29 41.97
C ALA A 360 7.13 9.52 41.15
N GLU A 361 7.84 9.31 40.03
CA GLU A 361 8.21 10.40 39.13
C GLU A 361 6.99 10.99 38.42
N ALA A 362 6.03 10.17 38.02
CA ALA A 362 4.78 10.62 37.42
C ALA A 362 3.97 11.49 38.40
N GLU A 363 3.86 11.12 39.67
CA GLU A 363 3.21 11.92 40.70
C GLU A 363 3.92 13.26 40.93
N LYS A 364 5.25 13.25 40.97
CA LYS A 364 6.05 14.47 41.13
C LYS A 364 5.87 15.42 39.95
N LEU A 365 5.83 14.89 38.73
CA LEU A 365 5.55 15.66 37.52
C LEU A 365 4.12 16.21 37.53
N PHE A 366 3.13 15.42 37.97
CA PHE A 366 1.75 15.84 38.08
C PHE A 366 1.59 17.06 38.99
N VAL A 367 2.21 17.04 40.18
CA VAL A 367 2.21 18.18 41.11
C VAL A 367 2.92 19.40 40.52
N LEU A 368 4.02 19.19 39.78
CA LEU A 368 4.75 20.27 39.12
C LEU A 368 3.91 20.94 38.03
N PHE A 369 3.21 20.16 37.21
CA PHE A 369 2.28 20.65 36.18
C PHE A 369 1.12 21.42 36.80
N ASP A 370 0.54 20.91 37.88
CA ASP A 370 -0.60 21.56 38.54
C ASP A 370 -0.18 22.90 39.18
N ARG A 371 1.04 22.97 39.71
CA ARG A 371 1.65 24.21 40.22
C ARG A 371 1.98 25.20 39.10
N LEU A 372 2.47 24.74 37.95
CA LEU A 372 2.74 25.56 36.77
C LEU A 372 1.45 26.12 36.13
N ASN A 373 0.40 25.29 36.06
CA ASN A 373 -0.92 25.73 35.61
C ASN A 373 -1.53 26.78 36.55
N LYS A 374 -1.30 26.65 37.87
CA LYS A 374 -1.73 27.65 38.88
C LYS A 374 -0.94 28.96 38.81
N THR A 375 0.34 28.93 38.42
CA THR A 375 1.15 30.16 38.27
C THR A 375 0.95 30.87 36.93
N GLY A 376 0.21 30.26 35.98
CA GLY A 376 -0.26 30.91 34.76
C GLY A 376 0.80 31.16 33.69
N VAL A 377 2.02 30.63 33.86
CA VAL A 377 3.14 30.82 32.91
C VAL A 377 3.06 29.86 31.74
N VAL A 378 2.45 28.68 31.92
CA VAL A 378 2.22 27.68 30.88
C VAL A 378 0.83 27.08 31.10
N GLN A 379 -0.03 27.07 30.07
CA GLN A 379 -1.33 26.39 30.10
C GLN A 379 -1.19 25.05 29.37
N VAL A 380 -0.93 23.98 30.12
CA VAL A 380 -0.91 22.62 29.56
C VAL A 380 -2.28 22.01 29.77
N ARG A 381 -3.07 21.98 28.69
CA ARG A 381 -4.38 21.32 28.65
C ARG A 381 -4.20 19.82 28.44
N HIS A 382 -4.96 19.01 29.18
CA HIS A 382 -4.99 17.56 28.97
C HIS A 382 -5.56 17.25 27.56
N PRO A 383 -4.89 16.45 26.72
CA PRO A 383 -5.30 16.23 25.32
C PRO A 383 -6.74 15.71 25.16
N MET A 384 -7.21 14.87 26.09
CA MET A 384 -8.60 14.40 26.09
C MET A 384 -9.60 15.50 26.46
N ALA A 385 -9.21 16.45 27.33
CA ALA A 385 -10.09 17.57 27.67
C ALA A 385 -10.21 18.53 26.48
N THR A 386 -9.10 18.82 25.79
CA THR A 386 -9.11 19.61 24.55
C THR A 386 -9.96 18.96 23.47
N ALA A 387 -9.83 17.64 23.28
CA ALA A 387 -10.62 16.91 22.29
C ALA A 387 -12.12 16.82 22.64
N LYS A 388 -12.49 16.88 23.92
CA LYS A 388 -13.88 16.96 24.39
C LYS A 388 -14.47 18.35 24.19
N ASP A 389 -13.70 19.40 24.50
CA ASP A 389 -14.09 20.80 24.27
C ASP A 389 -14.23 21.14 22.76
N GLU A 390 -13.44 20.48 21.90
CA GLU A 390 -13.50 20.61 20.44
C GLU A 390 -14.70 19.89 19.78
N GLY A 391 -15.57 19.24 20.58
CA GLY A 391 -16.77 18.56 20.07
C GLY A 391 -16.47 17.36 19.18
N ARG A 392 -15.26 16.78 19.31
CA ARG A 392 -14.81 15.63 18.50
C ARG A 392 -15.24 14.28 19.08
N PHE A 393 -15.99 14.28 20.17
CA PHE A 393 -16.62 13.11 20.78
C PHE A 393 -18.14 13.24 20.67
N GLU A 394 -18.81 12.23 20.11
CA GLU A 394 -20.25 12.03 20.27
C GLU A 394 -20.48 11.35 21.63
N GLU A 395 -21.40 11.89 22.44
CA GLU A 395 -21.89 11.20 23.63
C GLU A 395 -22.77 10.03 23.15
N VAL A 396 -22.32 8.80 23.41
CA VAL A 396 -23.10 7.60 23.08
C VAL A 396 -24.35 7.59 23.96
N ASP A 397 -25.52 7.40 23.35
CA ASP A 397 -26.80 7.35 24.07
C ASP A 397 -26.77 6.25 25.16
N GLU A 398 -27.18 6.58 26.39
CA GLU A 398 -27.15 5.66 27.55
C GLU A 398 -27.89 4.33 27.31
N ASN A 399 -28.84 4.32 26.38
CA ASN A 399 -29.57 3.11 25.97
C ASN A 399 -28.69 2.16 25.13
N VAL A 400 -27.85 2.71 24.24
CA VAL A 400 -26.94 1.92 23.39
C VAL A 400 -25.83 1.31 24.23
N ASP A 401 -25.26 2.09 25.15
CA ASP A 401 -24.26 1.61 26.11
C ASP A 401 -24.79 0.47 26.98
N LYS A 402 -26.05 0.56 27.41
CA LYS A 402 -26.68 -0.48 28.20
C LYS A 402 -26.92 -1.75 27.39
N GLU A 403 -27.41 -1.62 26.15
CA GLU A 403 -27.62 -2.76 25.24
C GLU A 403 -26.30 -3.48 24.90
N GLU A 404 -25.21 -2.74 24.74
CA GLU A 404 -23.89 -3.31 24.46
C GLU A 404 -23.32 -4.04 25.69
N ARG A 405 -23.46 -3.47 26.90
CA ARG A 405 -23.07 -4.15 28.14
C ARG A 405 -23.84 -5.46 28.36
N GLU A 406 -25.15 -5.45 28.15
CA GLU A 406 -26.00 -6.65 28.26
C GLU A 406 -25.65 -7.71 27.20
N ARG A 407 -25.12 -7.30 26.04
CA ARG A 407 -24.63 -8.22 25.01
C ARG A 407 -23.31 -8.87 25.43
N ILE A 408 -22.37 -8.07 25.92
CA ILE A 408 -21.06 -8.56 26.39
C ILE A 408 -21.24 -9.54 27.55
N GLU A 409 -22.11 -9.22 28.52
CA GLU A 409 -22.37 -10.11 29.67
C GLU A 409 -22.94 -11.47 29.25
N LYS A 410 -23.83 -11.49 28.25
CA LYS A 410 -24.35 -12.75 27.69
C LYS A 410 -23.28 -13.55 26.95
N GLU A 411 -22.43 -12.87 26.18
CA GLU A 411 -21.32 -13.52 25.48
C GLU A 411 -20.34 -14.14 26.48
N ASP A 412 -20.03 -13.44 27.58
CA ASP A 412 -19.17 -13.95 28.65
C ASP A 412 -19.80 -15.16 29.38
N GLU A 413 -21.10 -15.11 29.71
CA GLU A 413 -21.82 -16.23 30.30
C GLU A 413 -21.85 -17.47 29.39
N GLU A 414 -22.03 -17.26 28.08
CA GLU A 414 -21.99 -18.34 27.08
C GLU A 414 -20.61 -18.98 27.00
N VAL A 415 -19.55 -18.16 27.01
CA VAL A 415 -18.16 -18.62 27.01
C VAL A 415 -17.85 -19.40 28.28
N GLU A 416 -18.25 -18.91 29.47
CA GLU A 416 -18.03 -19.60 30.73
C GLU A 416 -18.73 -20.97 30.74
N SER A 417 -19.98 -21.04 30.31
CA SER A 417 -20.72 -22.31 30.21
C SER A 417 -20.06 -23.28 29.23
N GLN A 418 -19.48 -22.78 28.13
CA GLN A 418 -18.78 -23.61 27.16
C GLN A 418 -17.48 -24.17 27.73
N VAL A 419 -16.70 -23.35 28.44
CA VAL A 419 -15.47 -23.77 29.14
C VAL A 419 -15.78 -24.83 30.20
N GLU A 420 -16.85 -24.66 30.98
CA GLU A 420 -17.26 -25.66 31.98
C GLU A 420 -17.58 -27.02 31.34
N ARG A 421 -18.31 -27.03 30.22
CA ARG A 421 -18.64 -28.27 29.48
C ARG A 421 -17.37 -28.93 28.95
N GLU A 422 -16.43 -28.17 28.41
CA GLU A 422 -15.17 -28.69 27.90
C GLU A 422 -14.29 -29.26 29.02
N MET A 423 -14.20 -28.55 30.16
CA MET A 423 -13.46 -29.00 31.34
C MET A 423 -14.05 -30.29 31.93
N ALA A 424 -15.38 -30.41 31.99
CA ALA A 424 -16.05 -31.63 32.43
C ALA A 424 -15.77 -32.82 31.49
N ALA A 425 -15.82 -32.58 30.17
CA ALA A 425 -15.50 -33.60 29.17
C ALA A 425 -14.01 -34.01 29.22
N TYR A 426 -13.12 -33.07 29.50
CA TYR A 426 -11.70 -33.35 29.69
C TYR A 426 -11.44 -34.19 30.94
N LYS A 427 -12.07 -33.84 32.08
CA LYS A 427 -11.97 -34.59 33.33
C LYS A 427 -12.47 -36.03 33.17
N LYS A 428 -13.60 -36.22 32.49
CA LYS A 428 -14.15 -37.56 32.19
C LYS A 428 -13.20 -38.39 31.32
N ARG A 429 -12.65 -37.81 30.25
CA ARG A 429 -11.65 -38.49 29.40
C ARG A 429 -10.39 -38.86 30.17
N LYS A 430 -9.92 -37.97 31.05
CA LYS A 430 -8.75 -38.22 31.90
C LYS A 430 -9.02 -39.38 32.87
N GLU A 431 -10.19 -39.43 33.50
CA GLU A 431 -10.58 -40.49 34.42
C GLU A 431 -10.75 -41.84 33.70
N GLU A 432 -11.39 -41.87 32.54
CA GLU A 432 -11.51 -43.07 31.70
C GLU A 432 -10.14 -43.61 31.26
N SER A 433 -9.21 -42.71 30.88
CA SER A 433 -7.85 -43.09 30.52
C SER A 433 -7.06 -43.64 31.72
N SER A 434 -7.27 -43.09 32.92
CA SER A 434 -6.65 -43.55 34.17
C SER A 434 -7.17 -44.94 34.56
N ILE A 435 -8.49 -45.15 34.52
CA ILE A 435 -9.12 -46.46 34.77
C ILE A 435 -8.62 -47.50 33.75
N ARG A 436 -8.51 -47.13 32.48
CA ARG A 436 -7.98 -48.02 31.42
C ARG A 436 -6.53 -48.40 31.68
N ALA A 437 -5.69 -47.46 32.10
CA ALA A 437 -4.30 -47.72 32.47
C ALA A 437 -4.20 -48.65 33.69
N GLN A 438 -5.03 -48.43 34.71
CA GLN A 438 -5.04 -49.25 35.93
C GLN A 438 -5.51 -50.69 35.65
N LYS A 439 -6.50 -50.86 34.76
CA LYS A 439 -6.97 -52.17 34.31
C LYS A 439 -5.91 -52.91 33.48
N PHE A 440 -5.07 -52.18 32.75
CA PHE A 440 -3.94 -52.75 32.00
C PHE A 440 -2.82 -53.23 32.93
N MET A 441 -2.58 -52.53 34.05
CA MET A 441 -1.60 -52.93 35.07
C MET A 441 -2.06 -54.12 35.94
N SER A 442 -3.35 -54.43 35.94
CA SER A 442 -3.95 -55.46 36.82
C SER A 442 -4.15 -56.83 36.15
N GLN A 443 -3.76 -57.01 34.88
CA GLN A 443 -3.85 -58.32 34.23
C GLN A 443 -2.68 -59.23 34.64
N PRO A 444 -2.92 -60.42 35.23
CA PRO A 444 -1.86 -61.37 35.53
C PRO A 444 -1.32 -62.00 34.25
N SER A 445 0.01 -62.08 34.13
CA SER A 445 0.69 -62.78 33.04
C SER A 445 0.44 -64.29 33.14
N LEU A 446 -0.49 -64.78 32.32
CA LEU A 446 -0.65 -66.22 32.10
C LEU A 446 0.51 -66.72 31.22
N HIS A 447 1.66 -66.96 31.84
CA HIS A 447 2.70 -67.85 31.32
C HIS A 447 2.16 -69.28 31.36
N ASN A 448 1.62 -69.74 30.23
CA ASN A 448 1.16 -71.11 30.10
C ASN A 448 2.38 -72.00 29.75
N HIS A 449 2.89 -72.69 30.77
CA HIS A 449 3.75 -73.86 30.60
C HIS A 449 3.03 -74.90 29.74
N LYS A 450 3.58 -75.24 28.58
CA LYS A 450 3.36 -76.54 27.94
C LYS A 450 4.69 -77.24 27.74
N SER A 451 4.92 -78.20 28.64
CA SER A 451 5.90 -79.26 28.55
C SER A 451 5.41 -80.39 27.61
N SER A 452 6.38 -81.16 27.10
CA SER A 452 6.24 -82.46 26.38
C SER A 452 5.68 -82.36 24.95
N THR A 453 6.32 -82.91 23.92
CA THR A 453 7.08 -84.19 23.79
C THR A 453 8.04 -84.09 22.62
#